data_AF-A0A8C8DPZ0-F1
#
_entry.id   AF-A0A8C8DPZ0-F1
#
_cell.length_a   1.000
_cell.length_b   1.000
_cell.length_c   1.000
_cell.angle_alpha   90.00
_cell.angle_beta   90.00
_cell.angle_gamma   90.00
#
_symmetry.space_group_name_H-M   'P 1'
#
loop_
_entity.id
_entity.type
_entity.pdbx_description
1 polymer ?
#
loop_
_entity_poly.entity_id
_entity_poly.type
_entity_poly.pdbx_seq_one_letter_code
_entity_poly.pdbx_strand_id
1 'polypeptide(L)'
;MSIIGAEDEDFENDLNDPNEDQCKHFNSIELLKERPTHLLVFMQHVILQFDPAPLLCYLHAELFKKLFAKENAKENAKEIKKQFVEFYNTFLDKGAILRVSIPVTISNELDRTRADLLSEEVQKRYVQEIQNLQIPDVKKQLEDFRHKRMMGMTQNEEELIDVENHYPTDRVPMKMKEAYVAETLLEKMSDMQPTIVMDEEKCQSIFAAVTAYMKHLDVKTRGADSKSKSKGMFFKRQAKTRKDDTPKKPKPIFSGIPPWRSCMFYSCFVLLTPF
;
A
#
# COMPACT_ATOMS: atom_id res chain seq x y z
N MET A 1 51.98 4.91 10.74
CA MET A 1 51.37 6.24 10.58
C MET A 1 50.09 6.03 9.81
N SER A 2 48.93 6.27 10.43
CA SER A 2 47.68 6.43 9.67
C SER A 2 47.76 7.75 8.92
N ILE A 3 47.41 7.72 7.65
CA ILE A 3 47.29 8.91 6.81
C ILE A 3 45.95 9.54 7.17
N ILE A 4 45.97 10.79 7.65
CA ILE A 4 44.78 11.56 7.99
C ILE A 4 44.31 12.24 6.70
N GLY A 5 43.06 12.01 6.32
CA GLY A 5 42.42 12.65 5.18
C GLY A 5 42.15 14.12 5.47
N ALA A 6 42.37 14.99 4.48
CA ALA A 6 42.17 16.43 4.63
C ALA A 6 40.69 16.85 4.80
N GLU A 7 39.76 15.90 4.65
CA GLU A 7 38.30 16.10 4.77
C GLU A 7 37.71 15.32 5.95
N ASP A 8 38.52 14.61 6.76
CA ASP A 8 38.03 13.73 7.83
C ASP A 8 37.27 14.52 8.93
N GLU A 9 37.60 15.80 9.15
CA GLU A 9 36.92 16.67 10.13
C GLU A 9 35.48 17.06 9.70
N ASP A 10 35.15 16.97 8.41
CA ASP A 10 33.82 17.32 7.88
C ASP A 10 32.83 16.13 7.89
N PHE A 11 33.34 14.89 8.07
CA PHE A 11 32.55 13.64 8.03
C PHE A 11 32.45 12.93 9.39
N GLU A 12 32.89 13.52 10.50
CA GLU A 12 32.86 12.83 11.81
C GLU A 12 31.45 12.37 12.23
N ASN A 13 30.39 13.04 11.79
CA ASN A 13 29.00 12.63 12.05
C ASN A 13 28.49 11.51 11.11
N ASP A 14 29.12 11.31 9.94
CA ASP A 14 28.77 10.27 8.96
C ASP A 14 29.58 8.98 9.16
N LEU A 15 30.60 9.01 10.02
CA LEU A 15 31.44 7.86 10.41
C LEU A 15 30.81 6.98 11.50
N ASN A 16 29.50 7.04 11.71
CA ASN A 16 28.83 6.00 12.49
C ASN A 16 29.01 4.65 11.79
N ASP A 17 29.40 3.62 12.55
CA ASP A 17 29.81 2.32 12.02
C ASP A 17 28.69 1.74 11.11
N PRO A 18 28.97 1.46 9.81
CA PRO A 18 27.96 0.90 8.90
C PRO A 18 27.44 -0.48 9.33
N ASN A 19 28.03 -1.09 10.36
CA ASN A 19 27.59 -2.36 10.93
C ASN A 19 26.64 -2.23 12.13
N GLU A 20 26.56 -1.07 12.80
CA GLU A 20 25.78 -0.96 14.05
C GLU A 20 24.27 -0.73 13.77
N ASP A 21 23.93 -0.18 12.60
CA ASP A 21 22.56 0.16 12.17
C ASP A 21 22.01 -0.71 11.02
N GLN A 22 22.49 -1.95 10.85
CA GLN A 22 21.82 -2.88 9.94
C GLN A 22 20.44 -3.27 10.49
N CYS A 23 19.41 -2.56 10.02
CA CYS A 23 18.02 -2.83 10.35
C CYS A 23 17.66 -4.31 10.10
N LYS A 24 17.48 -5.05 11.20
CA LYS A 24 17.26 -6.50 11.20
C LYS A 24 15.98 -6.91 10.47
N HIS A 25 15.07 -5.96 10.24
CA HIS A 25 13.79 -6.21 9.57
C HIS A 25 13.96 -6.65 8.10
N PHE A 26 15.03 -6.22 7.41
CA PHE A 26 15.29 -6.59 6.00
C PHE A 26 16.06 -7.92 5.83
N ASN A 27 16.37 -8.61 6.93
CA ASN A 27 17.05 -9.91 6.87
C ASN A 27 16.12 -11.04 6.42
N SER A 28 14.82 -10.91 6.67
CA SER A 28 13.83 -11.92 6.31
C SER A 28 12.47 -11.30 6.01
N ILE A 29 11.83 -11.81 4.95
CA ILE A 29 10.45 -11.43 4.61
C ILE A 29 9.46 -11.70 5.76
N GLU A 30 9.76 -12.67 6.62
CA GLU A 30 8.93 -13.01 7.77
C GLU A 30 8.88 -11.90 8.81
N LEU A 31 9.97 -11.14 8.98
CA LEU A 31 10.02 -9.96 9.85
C LEU A 31 9.42 -8.75 9.15
N LEU A 32 9.71 -8.60 7.85
CA LEU A 32 9.29 -7.45 7.06
C LEU A 32 7.78 -7.38 6.85
N LYS A 33 7.12 -8.52 6.66
CA LYS A 33 5.69 -8.58 6.30
C LYS A 33 4.73 -8.09 7.39
N GLU A 34 5.22 -7.93 8.62
CA GLU A 34 4.46 -7.40 9.77
C GLU A 34 4.64 -5.89 9.97
N ARG A 35 5.54 -5.27 9.18
CA ARG A 35 6.01 -3.89 9.32
C ARG A 35 5.58 -3.06 8.11
N PRO A 36 4.44 -2.35 8.16
CA PRO A 36 3.86 -1.75 6.96
C PRO A 36 4.77 -0.71 6.29
N THR A 37 5.45 0.16 7.07
CA THR A 37 6.40 1.15 6.49
C THR A 37 7.56 0.48 5.81
N HIS A 38 8.27 -0.41 6.52
CA HIS A 38 9.45 -1.10 6.00
C HIS A 38 9.10 -1.91 4.75
N LEU A 39 7.96 -2.60 4.77
CA LEU A 39 7.47 -3.37 3.65
C LEU A 39 7.15 -2.49 2.43
N LEU A 40 6.55 -1.32 2.65
CA LEU A 40 6.17 -0.43 1.57
C LEU A 40 7.39 0.20 0.87
N VAL A 41 8.41 0.59 1.64
CA VAL A 41 9.71 1.02 1.08
C VAL A 41 10.34 -0.09 0.24
N PHE A 42 10.33 -1.32 0.74
CA PHE A 42 10.81 -2.48 -0.01
C PHE A 42 9.99 -2.77 -1.28
N MET A 43 8.66 -2.70 -1.20
CA MET A 43 7.78 -2.86 -2.36
C MET A 43 8.08 -1.81 -3.44
N GLN A 44 8.27 -0.54 -3.05
CA GLN A 44 8.60 0.52 -3.98
C GLN A 44 9.93 0.24 -4.70
N HIS A 45 10.95 -0.23 -3.97
CA HIS A 45 12.21 -0.67 -4.57
C HIS A 45 11.99 -1.79 -5.59
N VAL A 46 11.22 -2.81 -5.23
CA VAL A 46 10.93 -3.95 -6.12
C VAL A 46 10.16 -3.52 -7.36
N ILE A 47 9.19 -2.62 -7.24
CA ILE A 47 8.43 -2.09 -8.38
C ILE A 47 9.34 -1.34 -9.37
N LEU A 48 10.35 -0.64 -8.86
CA LEU A 48 11.28 0.16 -9.68
C LEU A 48 12.42 -0.65 -10.29
N GLN A 49 12.93 -1.66 -9.58
CA GLN A 49 14.17 -2.36 -9.95
C GLN A 49 13.96 -3.80 -10.42
N PHE A 50 12.81 -4.41 -10.12
CA PHE A 50 12.53 -5.82 -10.35
C PHE A 50 11.14 -6.05 -10.96
N ASP A 51 10.82 -7.32 -11.19
CA ASP A 51 9.45 -7.74 -11.40
C ASP A 51 8.71 -7.78 -10.03
N PRO A 52 7.63 -6.99 -9.84
CA PRO A 52 6.85 -7.01 -8.61
C PRO A 52 5.95 -8.24 -8.45
N ALA A 53 5.70 -9.00 -9.52
CA ALA A 53 4.76 -10.12 -9.49
C ALA A 53 5.14 -11.21 -8.44
N PRO A 54 6.39 -11.71 -8.35
CA PRO A 54 6.76 -12.71 -7.34
C PRO A 54 6.55 -12.25 -5.90
N LEU A 55 6.92 -11.00 -5.59
CA LEU A 55 6.76 -10.42 -4.25
C LEU A 55 5.28 -10.28 -3.89
N LEU A 56 4.49 -9.68 -4.78
CA LEU A 56 3.06 -9.47 -4.55
C LEU A 56 2.33 -10.80 -4.43
N CYS A 57 2.68 -11.79 -5.25
CA CYS A 57 2.15 -13.14 -5.14
C CYS A 57 2.48 -13.79 -3.79
N TYR A 58 3.74 -13.68 -3.33
CA TYR A 58 4.17 -14.21 -2.03
C TYR A 58 3.35 -13.61 -0.87
N LEU A 59 3.15 -12.30 -0.88
CA LEU A 59 2.43 -11.57 0.16
C LEU A 59 0.93 -11.85 0.14
N HIS A 60 0.32 -11.94 -1.04
CA HIS A 60 -1.08 -12.36 -1.16
C HIS A 60 -1.28 -13.81 -0.68
N ALA A 61 -0.32 -14.70 -0.96
CA ALA A 61 -0.31 -16.06 -0.41
C ALA A 61 -0.24 -16.09 1.13
N GLU A 62 0.49 -15.17 1.75
CA GLU A 62 0.53 -15.03 3.23
C GLU A 62 -0.83 -14.66 3.83
N LEU A 63 -1.66 -13.91 3.11
CA LEU A 63 -3.01 -13.56 3.59
C LEU A 63 -3.87 -14.81 3.74
N PHE A 64 -3.77 -15.77 2.81
CA PHE A 64 -4.49 -17.04 2.91
C PHE A 64 -4.09 -17.83 4.16
N LYS A 65 -2.81 -17.85 4.54
CA LYS A 65 -2.37 -18.52 5.78
C LYS A 65 -3.09 -17.93 7.00
N LYS A 66 -3.21 -16.60 7.06
CA LYS A 66 -3.94 -15.91 8.14
C LYS A 66 -5.45 -16.21 8.10
N LEU A 67 -6.04 -16.30 6.91
CA LEU A 67 -7.46 -16.64 6.74
C LEU A 67 -7.77 -18.09 7.14
N PHE A 68 -6.92 -19.05 6.76
CA PHE A 68 -7.05 -20.46 7.13
C PHE A 68 -6.84 -20.71 8.63
N ALA A 69 -6.08 -19.85 9.33
CA ALA A 69 -5.82 -19.98 10.76
C ALA A 69 -6.97 -19.48 11.66
N LYS A 70 -7.93 -18.71 11.12
CA LYS A 70 -9.05 -18.16 11.90
C LYS A 70 -10.10 -19.23 12.22
N GLU A 71 -10.53 -19.28 13.48
CA GLU A 71 -11.42 -20.31 14.06
C GLU A 71 -12.84 -20.34 13.44
N ASN A 72 -13.30 -19.25 12.81
CA ASN A 72 -14.63 -19.15 12.18
C ASN A 72 -14.71 -19.79 10.78
N ALA A 73 -14.63 -21.11 10.69
CA ALA A 73 -14.50 -21.85 9.42
C ALA A 73 -15.56 -21.51 8.35
N LYS A 74 -16.82 -21.31 8.72
CA LYS A 74 -17.93 -21.17 7.75
C LYS A 74 -17.96 -19.81 7.03
N GLU A 75 -17.66 -18.71 7.71
CA GLU A 75 -17.59 -17.39 7.08
C GLU A 75 -16.28 -17.23 6.29
N ASN A 76 -15.20 -17.79 6.82
CA ASN A 76 -13.89 -17.80 6.16
C ASN A 76 -13.91 -18.57 4.84
N ALA A 77 -14.60 -19.72 4.77
CA ALA A 77 -14.74 -20.51 3.55
C ALA A 77 -15.22 -19.70 2.33
N LYS A 78 -16.24 -18.85 2.54
CA LYS A 78 -16.80 -18.01 1.48
C LYS A 78 -15.81 -16.91 1.07
N GLU A 79 -15.14 -16.30 2.05
CA GLU A 79 -14.14 -15.25 1.78
C GLU A 79 -12.90 -15.82 1.09
N ILE A 80 -12.39 -16.96 1.56
CA ILE A 80 -11.25 -17.67 0.96
C ILE A 80 -11.54 -18.00 -0.50
N LYS A 81 -12.74 -18.52 -0.82
CA LYS A 81 -13.11 -18.79 -2.22
C LYS A 81 -13.08 -17.54 -3.08
N LYS A 82 -13.64 -16.43 -2.57
CA LYS A 82 -13.63 -15.15 -3.29
C LYS A 82 -12.19 -14.65 -3.51
N GLN A 83 -11.39 -14.63 -2.45
CA GLN A 83 -10.00 -14.20 -2.49
C GLN A 83 -9.16 -15.09 -3.42
N PHE A 84 -9.42 -16.40 -3.44
CA PHE A 84 -8.69 -17.33 -4.30
C PHE A 84 -8.98 -17.09 -5.79
N VAL A 85 -10.22 -16.76 -6.15
CA VAL A 85 -10.57 -16.40 -7.53
C VAL A 85 -9.86 -15.10 -7.95
N GLU A 86 -9.81 -14.10 -7.06
CA GLU A 86 -9.07 -12.85 -7.32
C GLU A 86 -7.57 -13.09 -7.46
N PHE A 87 -6.99 -13.91 -6.58
CA PHE A 87 -5.59 -14.34 -6.63
C PHE A 87 -5.27 -15.09 -7.94
N TYR A 88 -6.15 -16.00 -8.36
CA TYR A 88 -6.01 -16.72 -9.63
C TYR A 88 -5.98 -15.74 -10.82
N ASN A 89 -6.96 -14.84 -10.91
CA ASN A 89 -7.05 -13.88 -12.01
C ASN A 89 -5.88 -12.89 -12.04
N THR A 90 -5.32 -12.56 -10.88
CA THR A 90 -4.24 -11.56 -10.75
C THR A 90 -2.86 -12.14 -11.02
N PHE A 91 -2.60 -13.39 -10.61
CA PHE A 91 -1.24 -13.96 -10.61
C PHE A 91 -1.08 -15.27 -11.38
N LEU A 92 -2.14 -16.08 -11.53
CA LEU A 92 -2.03 -17.45 -12.04
C LEU A 92 -2.59 -17.60 -13.45
N ASP A 93 -3.59 -16.80 -13.81
CA ASP A 93 -4.24 -16.87 -15.11
C ASP A 93 -3.23 -16.62 -16.26
N LYS A 94 -3.45 -17.27 -17.40
CA LYS A 94 -2.57 -17.13 -18.57
C LYS A 94 -2.55 -15.70 -19.11
N GLY A 95 -3.65 -14.96 -18.95
CA GLY A 95 -3.77 -13.55 -19.32
C GLY A 95 -3.51 -12.58 -18.17
N ALA A 96 -3.06 -13.05 -17.01
CA ALA A 96 -2.84 -12.19 -15.85
C ALA A 96 -1.72 -11.17 -16.10
N ILE A 97 -1.95 -9.91 -15.72
CA ILE A 97 -0.98 -8.83 -15.90
C ILE A 97 0.24 -9.03 -14.98
N LEU A 98 0.04 -9.60 -13.78
CA LEU A 98 1.08 -9.93 -12.81
C LEU A 98 1.32 -11.44 -12.74
N ARG A 99 1.39 -12.09 -13.89
CA ARG A 99 1.56 -13.54 -13.96
C ARG A 99 2.90 -13.99 -13.37
N VAL A 100 2.86 -14.95 -12.46
CA VAL A 100 4.06 -15.59 -11.90
C VAL A 100 4.33 -16.96 -12.50
N SER A 101 5.54 -17.48 -12.26
CA SER A 101 5.86 -18.88 -12.55
C SER A 101 5.13 -19.79 -11.55
N ILE A 102 4.41 -20.79 -12.07
CA ILE A 102 3.64 -21.78 -11.30
C ILE A 102 4.05 -23.20 -11.69
N PRO A 103 3.92 -24.19 -10.79
CA PRO A 103 4.21 -25.58 -11.14
C PRO A 103 3.29 -26.07 -12.27
N VAL A 104 3.86 -26.82 -13.21
CA VAL A 104 3.12 -27.34 -14.38
C VAL A 104 1.95 -28.23 -13.96
N THR A 105 2.09 -28.98 -12.87
CA THR A 105 1.02 -29.79 -12.28
C THR A 105 -0.18 -28.94 -11.89
N ILE A 106 0.05 -27.85 -11.14
CA ILE A 106 -1.00 -26.92 -10.71
C ILE A 106 -1.62 -26.21 -11.92
N SER A 107 -0.80 -25.74 -12.87
CA SER A 107 -1.29 -25.09 -14.08
C SER A 107 -2.27 -25.99 -14.85
N ASN A 108 -1.92 -27.27 -15.03
CA ASN A 108 -2.76 -28.23 -15.76
C ASN A 108 -4.07 -28.55 -15.03
N GLU A 109 -4.04 -28.57 -13.69
CA GLU A 109 -5.23 -28.81 -12.88
C GLU A 109 -6.19 -27.61 -12.91
N LEU A 110 -5.66 -26.39 -12.86
CA LEU A 110 -6.43 -25.14 -12.99
C LEU A 110 -7.01 -24.94 -14.40
N ASP A 111 -6.33 -25.42 -15.44
CA ASP A 111 -6.87 -25.41 -16.81
C ASP A 111 -8.09 -26.32 -16.98
N ARG A 112 -8.18 -27.40 -16.18
CA ARG A 112 -9.26 -28.40 -16.26
C ARG A 112 -10.41 -28.13 -15.31
N THR A 113 -10.13 -27.46 -14.19
CA THR A 113 -11.07 -27.25 -13.09
C THR A 113 -11.16 -25.77 -12.79
N ARG A 114 -12.37 -25.21 -12.82
CA ARG A 114 -12.55 -23.81 -12.45
C ARG A 114 -12.13 -23.55 -10.99
N ALA A 115 -11.46 -22.42 -10.76
CA ALA A 115 -10.92 -22.05 -9.45
C ALA A 115 -11.97 -21.97 -8.32
N ASP A 116 -13.24 -21.68 -8.66
CA ASP A 116 -14.37 -21.59 -7.72
C ASP A 116 -14.87 -22.96 -7.22
N LEU A 117 -14.56 -24.03 -7.96
CA LEU A 117 -14.98 -25.40 -7.65
C LEU A 117 -13.95 -26.17 -6.81
N LEU A 118 -12.78 -25.59 -6.55
CA LEU A 118 -11.74 -26.23 -5.75
C LEU A 118 -12.14 -26.32 -4.27
N SER A 119 -11.74 -27.42 -3.62
CA SER A 119 -11.87 -27.56 -2.17
C SER A 119 -10.85 -26.69 -1.44
N GLU A 120 -11.15 -26.32 -0.19
CA GLU A 120 -10.27 -25.48 0.63
C GLU A 120 -8.90 -26.15 0.87
N GLU A 121 -8.87 -27.46 1.03
CA GLU A 121 -7.61 -28.22 1.20
C GLU A 121 -6.72 -28.11 -0.04
N VAL A 122 -7.32 -28.21 -1.24
CA VAL A 122 -6.61 -28.09 -2.51
C VAL A 122 -6.12 -26.66 -2.73
N GLN A 123 -6.96 -25.66 -2.44
CA GLN A 123 -6.58 -24.25 -2.50
C GLN A 123 -5.40 -23.96 -1.56
N LYS A 124 -5.47 -24.43 -0.31
CA LYS A 124 -4.39 -24.27 0.67
C LYS A 124 -3.07 -24.86 0.19
N ARG A 125 -3.11 -26.08 -0.35
CA ARG A 125 -1.93 -26.74 -0.92
C ARG A 125 -1.35 -25.95 -2.09
N TYR A 126 -2.18 -25.54 -3.05
CA TYR A 126 -1.71 -24.77 -4.21
C TYR A 126 -1.07 -23.45 -3.81
N VAL A 127 -1.73 -22.67 -2.93
CA VAL A 127 -1.19 -21.40 -2.46
C VAL A 127 0.18 -21.62 -1.79
N GLN A 128 0.33 -22.66 -0.98
CA GLN A 128 1.60 -22.97 -0.33
C GLN A 128 2.69 -23.36 -1.33
N GLU A 129 2.39 -24.19 -2.32
CA GLU A 129 3.35 -24.60 -3.36
C GLU A 129 3.78 -23.42 -4.23
N ILE A 130 2.82 -22.61 -4.69
CA ILE A 130 3.09 -21.40 -5.48
C ILE A 130 3.94 -20.42 -4.69
N GLN A 131 3.61 -20.22 -3.41
CA GLN A 131 4.38 -19.34 -2.55
C GLN A 131 5.82 -19.81 -2.37
N ASN A 132 6.03 -21.11 -2.16
CA ASN A 132 7.37 -21.67 -2.02
C ASN A 132 8.23 -21.44 -3.27
N LEU A 133 7.63 -21.44 -4.46
CA LEU A 133 8.34 -21.10 -5.69
C LEU A 133 8.79 -19.64 -5.77
N GLN A 134 8.11 -18.70 -5.10
CA GLN A 134 8.49 -17.28 -5.15
C GLN A 134 9.58 -16.93 -4.11
N ILE A 135 9.83 -17.79 -3.12
CA ILE A 135 10.81 -17.55 -2.05
C ILE A 135 12.20 -17.17 -2.59
N PRO A 136 12.78 -17.85 -3.61
CA PRO A 136 14.10 -17.51 -4.13
C PRO A 136 14.16 -16.10 -4.71
N ASP A 137 13.14 -15.68 -5.46
CA ASP A 137 13.06 -14.34 -6.05
C ASP A 137 12.94 -13.27 -4.97
N VAL A 138 12.07 -13.50 -3.96
CA VAL A 138 11.91 -12.58 -2.82
C VAL A 138 13.20 -12.44 -2.03
N LYS A 139 13.94 -13.54 -1.81
CA LYS A 139 15.24 -13.50 -1.12
C LYS A 139 16.27 -12.69 -1.90
N LYS A 140 16.34 -12.88 -3.22
CA LYS A 140 17.23 -12.12 -4.11
C LYS A 140 16.90 -10.63 -4.09
N GLN A 141 15.62 -10.28 -4.12
CA GLN A 141 15.15 -8.89 -4.04
C GLN A 141 15.53 -8.24 -2.69
N LEU A 142 15.35 -8.98 -1.57
CA LEU A 142 15.76 -8.51 -0.24
C LEU A 142 17.28 -8.32 -0.13
N GLU A 143 18.06 -9.24 -0.68
CA GLU A 143 19.52 -9.11 -0.74
C GLU A 143 19.94 -7.87 -1.51
N ASP A 144 19.38 -7.64 -2.70
CA ASP A 144 19.67 -6.43 -3.47
C ASP A 144 19.27 -5.16 -2.70
N PHE A 145 18.08 -5.13 -2.10
CA PHE A 145 17.63 -4.00 -1.30
C PHE A 145 18.60 -3.67 -0.16
N ARG A 146 19.09 -4.68 0.59
CA ARG A 146 20.07 -4.46 1.64
C ARG A 146 21.38 -3.88 1.10
N HIS A 147 21.87 -4.37 -0.03
CA HIS A 147 23.07 -3.81 -0.67
C HIS A 147 22.86 -2.36 -1.12
N LYS A 148 21.71 -2.05 -1.70
CA LYS A 148 21.36 -0.68 -2.12
C LYS A 148 21.21 0.26 -0.93
N ARG A 149 20.63 -0.21 0.17
CA ARG A 149 20.52 0.55 1.42
C ARG A 149 21.90 0.88 2.00
N MET A 150 22.82 -0.09 2.04
CA MET A 150 24.21 0.14 2.48
C MET A 150 24.95 1.18 1.62
N MET A 151 24.53 1.39 0.37
CA MET A 151 25.10 2.39 -0.54
C MET A 151 24.33 3.73 -0.50
N GLY A 152 23.31 3.89 0.35
CA GLY A 152 22.45 5.08 0.38
C GLY A 152 21.60 5.26 -0.88
N MET A 153 21.34 4.18 -1.62
CA MET A 153 20.60 4.20 -2.89
C MET A 153 19.11 3.83 -2.75
N THR A 154 18.58 3.75 -1.53
CA THR A 154 17.17 3.46 -1.26
C THR A 154 16.33 4.74 -1.22
N GLN A 155 15.12 4.67 -1.75
CA GLN A 155 14.16 5.77 -1.66
C GLN A 155 13.44 5.73 -0.31
N ASN A 156 12.96 6.89 0.16
CA ASN A 156 12.21 7.07 1.41
C ASN A 156 12.96 6.59 2.67
N GLU A 157 14.29 6.75 2.67
CA GLU A 157 15.12 6.40 3.83
C GLU A 157 14.80 7.30 5.04
N GLU A 158 14.46 8.58 4.80
CA GLU A 158 14.07 9.52 5.86
C GLU A 158 12.84 9.05 6.64
N GLU A 159 11.80 8.57 5.95
CA GLU A 159 10.61 8.01 6.58
C GLU A 159 10.90 6.71 7.34
N LEU A 160 11.87 5.93 6.86
CA LEU A 160 12.29 4.69 7.50
C LEU A 160 13.05 4.99 8.79
N ILE A 161 14.00 5.92 8.76
CA ILE A 161 14.77 6.40 9.91
C ILE A 161 13.84 7.02 10.96
N ASP A 162 12.82 7.79 10.56
CA ASP A 162 11.84 8.35 11.50
C ASP A 162 11.12 7.23 12.29
N VAL A 163 10.74 6.14 11.63
CA VAL A 163 10.10 4.99 12.31
C VAL A 163 11.10 4.20 13.16
N GLU A 164 12.34 4.02 12.67
CA GLU A 164 13.40 3.28 13.37
C GLU A 164 13.86 4.02 14.65
N ASN A 165 13.90 5.35 14.64
CA ASN A 165 14.27 6.21 15.78
C ASN A 165 13.14 6.43 16.81
N HIS A 166 12.02 5.70 16.70
CA HIS A 166 10.92 5.79 17.65
C HIS A 166 11.36 5.33 19.05
N TYR A 167 11.19 6.19 20.06
CA TYR A 167 11.56 5.86 21.42
C TYR A 167 10.38 5.25 22.19
N PRO A 168 10.58 4.23 23.04
CA PRO A 168 9.49 3.64 23.82
C PRO A 168 8.74 4.62 24.75
N THR A 169 9.36 5.76 25.07
CA THR A 169 8.79 6.85 25.88
C THR A 169 7.86 7.77 25.10
N ASP A 170 7.79 7.63 23.79
CA ASP A 170 6.96 8.48 22.94
C ASP A 170 5.48 8.28 23.24
N ARG A 171 4.73 9.39 23.17
CA ARG A 171 3.29 9.40 23.45
C ARG A 171 2.49 8.55 22.46
N VAL A 172 2.99 8.42 21.23
CA VAL A 172 2.34 7.66 20.16
C VAL A 172 2.94 6.26 20.14
N PRO A 173 2.12 5.19 20.21
CA PRO A 173 2.62 3.83 20.07
C PRO A 173 3.33 3.62 18.74
N MET A 174 4.45 2.90 18.77
CA MET A 174 5.29 2.61 17.61
C MET A 174 4.46 2.08 16.42
N LYS A 175 3.56 1.11 16.66
CA LYS A 175 2.65 0.56 15.64
C LYS A 175 1.77 1.61 14.96
N MET A 176 1.30 2.61 15.71
CA MET A 176 0.48 3.70 15.15
C MET A 176 1.31 4.65 14.31
N LYS A 177 2.53 4.99 14.77
CA LYS A 177 3.48 5.80 13.99
C LYS A 177 3.80 5.11 12.67
N GLU A 178 4.15 3.83 12.73
CA GLU A 178 4.46 3.04 11.53
C GLU A 178 3.28 2.95 10.57
N ALA A 179 2.06 2.67 11.06
CA ALA A 179 0.87 2.67 10.22
C ALA A 179 0.65 4.04 9.54
N TYR A 180 0.81 5.15 10.27
CA TYR A 180 0.63 6.49 9.72
C TYR A 180 1.68 6.85 8.65
N VAL A 181 2.95 6.51 8.89
CA VAL A 181 4.01 6.72 7.90
C VAL A 181 3.74 5.88 6.65
N ALA A 182 3.30 4.62 6.81
CA ALA A 182 2.89 3.78 5.69
C ALA A 182 1.69 4.35 4.91
N GLU A 183 0.69 4.94 5.59
CA GLU A 183 -0.43 5.63 4.92
C GLU A 183 0.08 6.77 4.02
N THR A 184 1.02 7.57 4.52
CA THR A 184 1.60 8.71 3.81
C THR A 184 2.42 8.24 2.60
N LEU A 185 3.27 7.23 2.80
CA LEU A 185 4.06 6.64 1.72
C LEU A 185 3.18 6.01 0.63
N LEU A 186 2.05 5.39 1.01
CA LEU A 186 1.14 4.75 0.07
C LEU A 186 0.42 5.78 -0.80
N GLU A 187 0.06 6.93 -0.22
CA GLU A 187 -0.48 8.08 -0.95
C GLU A 187 0.56 8.64 -1.93
N LYS A 188 1.80 8.90 -1.48
CA LYS A 188 2.91 9.34 -2.35
C LYS A 188 3.14 8.38 -3.52
N MET A 189 3.17 7.07 -3.24
CA MET A 189 3.36 6.05 -4.26
C MET A 189 2.21 6.06 -5.28
N SER A 190 0.97 6.27 -4.81
CA SER A 190 -0.21 6.37 -5.68
C SER A 190 -0.17 7.59 -6.60
N ASP A 191 0.32 8.72 -6.14
CA ASP A 191 0.43 9.93 -6.96
C ASP A 191 1.52 9.82 -8.04
N MET A 192 2.57 9.04 -7.76
CA MET A 192 3.68 8.79 -8.69
C MET A 192 3.42 7.65 -9.69
N GLN A 193 2.26 6.98 -9.62
CA GLN A 193 1.85 5.88 -10.50
C GLN A 193 2.25 6.04 -11.98
N PRO A 194 1.92 7.14 -12.68
CA PRO A 194 2.18 7.26 -14.12
C PRO A 194 3.67 7.44 -14.46
N THR A 195 4.53 7.72 -13.48
CA THR A 195 5.98 7.91 -13.69
C THR A 195 6.76 6.62 -13.44
N ILE A 196 6.20 5.69 -12.66
CA ILE A 196 6.88 4.48 -12.20
C ILE A 196 6.75 3.34 -13.24
N VAL A 197 5.59 3.18 -13.85
CA VAL A 197 5.33 2.14 -14.86
C VAL A 197 4.63 2.78 -16.06
N MET A 198 5.24 2.68 -17.24
CA MET A 198 4.68 3.27 -18.47
C MET A 198 3.36 2.63 -18.92
N ASP A 199 3.14 1.37 -18.54
CA ASP A 199 1.91 0.63 -18.77
C ASP A 199 0.91 0.94 -17.65
N GLU A 200 -0.14 1.69 -18.00
CA GLU A 200 -1.18 2.11 -17.06
C GLU A 200 -1.95 0.93 -16.44
N GLU A 201 -2.21 -0.14 -17.21
CA GLU A 201 -2.96 -1.31 -16.71
C GLU A 201 -2.09 -2.14 -15.75
N LYS A 202 -0.81 -2.31 -16.08
CA LYS A 202 0.17 -2.94 -15.19
C LYS A 202 0.38 -2.14 -13.92
N CYS A 203 0.49 -0.82 -14.04
CA CYS A 203 0.58 0.07 -12.89
C CYS A 203 -0.65 -0.12 -11.98
N GLN A 204 -1.85 0.05 -12.50
CA GLN A 204 -3.09 -0.11 -11.72
C GLN A 204 -3.16 -1.48 -11.02
N SER A 205 -2.76 -2.56 -11.70
CA SER A 205 -2.74 -3.92 -11.12
C SER A 205 -1.76 -4.05 -9.95
N ILE A 206 -0.54 -3.50 -10.08
CA ILE A 206 0.46 -3.47 -9.00
C ILE A 206 -0.09 -2.72 -7.79
N PHE A 207 -0.62 -1.52 -8.02
CA PHE A 207 -1.10 -0.66 -6.95
C PHE A 207 -2.34 -1.19 -6.25
N ALA A 208 -3.25 -1.85 -7.00
CA ALA A 208 -4.37 -2.57 -6.42
C ALA A 208 -3.89 -3.70 -5.50
N ALA A 209 -2.90 -4.50 -5.94
CA ALA A 209 -2.33 -5.58 -5.15
C ALA A 209 -1.60 -5.09 -3.89
N VAL A 210 -0.82 -4.01 -3.98
CA VAL A 210 -0.16 -3.37 -2.82
C VAL A 210 -1.21 -2.84 -1.84
N THR A 211 -2.19 -2.10 -2.35
CA THR A 211 -3.28 -1.52 -1.54
C THR A 211 -4.07 -2.60 -0.82
N ALA A 212 -4.39 -3.71 -1.49
CA ALA A 212 -5.07 -4.84 -0.89
C ALA A 212 -4.28 -5.40 0.30
N TYR A 213 -2.97 -5.62 0.14
CA TYR A 213 -2.13 -6.12 1.22
C TYR A 213 -2.00 -5.12 2.37
N MET A 214 -1.82 -3.83 2.08
CA MET A 214 -1.71 -2.77 3.10
C MET A 214 -3.00 -2.62 3.93
N LYS A 215 -4.17 -2.78 3.30
CA LYS A 215 -5.46 -2.81 4.02
C LYS A 215 -5.53 -3.94 5.06
N HIS A 216 -4.87 -5.07 4.81
CA HIS A 216 -4.80 -6.18 5.78
C HIS A 216 -3.84 -5.92 6.95
N LEU A 217 -2.96 -4.93 6.86
CA LEU A 217 -2.10 -4.45 7.94
C LEU A 217 -2.69 -3.24 8.68
N ASP A 218 -3.99 -2.95 8.48
CA ASP A 218 -4.71 -1.80 9.06
C ASP A 218 -4.19 -0.41 8.61
N VAL A 219 -3.47 -0.33 7.49
CA VAL A 219 -3.06 0.92 6.85
C VAL A 219 -4.25 1.52 6.08
N LYS A 220 -4.71 2.71 6.46
CA LYS A 220 -5.90 3.32 5.83
C LYS A 220 -5.55 3.98 4.51
N THR A 221 -6.13 3.49 3.43
CA THR A 221 -6.03 4.14 2.12
C THR A 221 -7.06 5.26 2.01
N ARG A 222 -6.63 6.52 1.89
CA ARG A 222 -7.50 7.64 1.49
C ARG A 222 -7.77 7.64 -0.02
N GLY A 223 -8.29 6.52 -0.52
CA GLY A 223 -8.65 6.36 -1.93
C GLY A 223 -9.83 5.40 -2.05
N ALA A 224 -10.92 5.91 -2.64
CA ALA A 224 -12.16 5.22 -3.06
C ALA A 224 -13.33 4.99 -2.06
N ASP A 225 -13.18 5.10 -0.73
CA ASP A 225 -14.31 4.83 0.21
C ASP A 225 -14.67 5.96 1.19
N SER A 226 -14.13 7.17 1.02
CA SER A 226 -14.50 8.35 1.85
C SER A 226 -15.76 9.08 1.37
N LYS A 227 -16.59 8.44 0.53
CA LYS A 227 -17.89 8.97 0.08
C LYS A 227 -19.09 8.08 0.44
N SER A 228 -19.03 7.30 1.51
CA SER A 228 -20.25 6.73 2.11
C SER A 228 -20.05 6.31 3.57
N LYS A 229 -20.03 7.27 4.50
CA LYS A 229 -20.46 7.09 5.91
C LYS A 229 -20.48 8.43 6.68
N SER A 230 -21.05 9.45 6.04
CA SER A 230 -21.55 10.65 6.72
C SER A 230 -23.04 10.76 6.42
N LYS A 231 -23.83 9.91 7.09
CA LYS A 231 -25.27 10.05 7.28
C LYS A 231 -25.76 8.90 8.17
N GLY A 232 -26.26 9.24 9.35
CA GLY A 232 -27.14 8.34 10.10
C GLY A 232 -26.79 8.11 11.57
N MET A 233 -26.62 9.18 12.35
CA MET A 233 -26.89 9.08 13.80
C MET A 233 -28.11 9.93 14.14
N PHE A 234 -29.26 9.24 14.08
CA PHE A 234 -30.48 9.39 14.85
C PHE A 234 -30.51 10.49 15.93
N PHE A 235 -31.36 11.50 15.74
CA PHE A 235 -32.31 11.99 16.74
C PHE A 235 -33.43 12.77 16.04
N LYS A 236 -34.50 12.09 15.64
CA LYS A 236 -35.77 12.72 15.28
C LYS A 236 -36.85 12.19 16.22
N ARG A 237 -36.95 12.77 17.42
CA ARG A 237 -38.13 12.61 18.28
C ARG A 237 -39.27 13.36 17.59
N GLN A 238 -40.29 12.61 17.19
CA GLN A 238 -41.59 13.16 16.84
C GLN A 238 -42.27 13.66 18.12
N ALA A 239 -42.69 14.93 18.11
CA ALA A 239 -43.73 15.43 19.00
C ALA A 239 -44.81 16.07 18.10
N LYS A 240 -45.99 15.45 18.07
CA LYS A 240 -47.21 16.02 17.51
C LYS A 240 -47.89 16.84 18.61
N THR A 241 -48.23 18.10 18.33
CA THR A 241 -49.43 18.76 18.90
C THR A 241 -49.87 19.93 18.02
N ARG A 242 -51.18 20.13 17.98
CA ARG A 242 -51.98 20.98 17.06
C ARG A 242 -52.12 22.43 17.55
N LYS A 243 -52.43 23.35 16.61
CA LYS A 243 -53.22 24.63 16.73
C LYS A 243 -52.64 25.68 17.72
N ASP A 244 -52.72 27.00 17.58
CA ASP A 244 -53.58 27.94 16.85
C ASP A 244 -52.91 29.35 16.82
N ASP A 245 -53.48 30.26 16.03
CA ASP A 245 -53.44 31.74 16.11
C ASP A 245 -52.20 32.62 15.77
N THR A 246 -52.49 33.56 14.87
CA THR A 246 -51.69 34.70 14.34
C THR A 246 -51.70 35.94 15.30
N PRO A 247 -51.28 37.18 14.93
CA PRO A 247 -50.22 37.72 14.04
C PRO A 247 -49.39 38.88 14.70
N LYS A 248 -48.15 39.19 14.28
CA LYS A 248 -47.58 40.57 14.42
C LYS A 248 -46.60 40.99 13.30
N LYS A 249 -47.13 41.81 12.38
CA LYS A 249 -46.66 43.05 11.71
C LYS A 249 -45.27 43.19 11.04
N PRO A 250 -45.15 44.08 10.01
CA PRO A 250 -44.15 43.96 8.94
C PRO A 250 -43.19 45.16 8.73
N LYS A 251 -42.22 44.95 7.82
CA LYS A 251 -41.39 45.87 6.99
C LYS A 251 -40.02 46.32 7.54
N PRO A 252 -39.05 46.77 6.69
CA PRO A 252 -39.03 46.79 5.22
C PRO A 252 -37.77 46.17 4.55
N ILE A 253 -37.89 46.07 3.24
CA ILE A 253 -36.92 45.71 2.20
C ILE A 253 -35.98 46.89 1.88
N PHE A 254 -34.72 46.58 1.57
CA PHE A 254 -33.91 47.27 0.54
C PHE A 254 -33.01 46.21 -0.11
N SER A 255 -33.35 45.70 -1.31
CA SER A 255 -32.67 45.99 -2.59
C SER A 255 -31.18 46.31 -2.41
N GLY A 256 -30.23 45.49 -2.83
CA GLY A 256 -30.12 44.87 -4.14
C GLY A 256 -28.91 45.49 -4.84
N ILE A 257 -27.91 44.66 -5.18
CA ILE A 257 -27.10 44.67 -6.42
C ILE A 257 -26.13 43.47 -6.32
N PRO A 258 -26.07 42.60 -7.35
CA PRO A 258 -25.11 41.49 -7.47
C PRO A 258 -24.01 41.87 -8.50
N PRO A 259 -23.51 40.97 -9.35
CA PRO A 259 -22.41 40.04 -9.12
C PRO A 259 -21.24 40.28 -10.11
N TRP A 260 -20.03 39.82 -9.80
CA TRP A 260 -18.98 39.66 -10.82
C TRP A 260 -18.77 38.18 -11.16
N ARG A 261 -19.31 37.83 -12.33
CA ARG A 261 -18.82 36.85 -13.33
C ARG A 261 -17.36 37.17 -13.69
N SER A 262 -16.51 36.36 -14.30
CA SER A 262 -16.43 34.96 -14.78
C SER A 262 -15.10 34.90 -15.56
N CYS A 263 -14.62 33.67 -15.79
CA CYS A 263 -13.85 33.24 -16.98
C CYS A 263 -12.33 33.49 -17.06
N MET A 264 -11.63 32.34 -17.09
CA MET A 264 -10.61 31.87 -18.04
C MET A 264 -9.45 32.78 -18.45
N PHE A 265 -8.25 32.20 -18.48
CA PHE A 265 -7.45 31.85 -19.68
C PHE A 265 -6.03 31.48 -19.16
N TYR A 266 -5.62 30.22 -19.30
CA TYR A 266 -4.78 29.68 -20.38
C TYR A 266 -3.27 30.01 -20.24
N SER A 267 -2.52 28.93 -20.07
CA SER A 267 -1.23 28.59 -20.70
C SER A 267 -0.29 29.75 -21.09
N CYS A 268 0.87 29.81 -20.44
CA CYS A 268 2.06 30.45 -21.00
C CYS A 268 3.29 29.58 -20.72
N PHE A 269 3.51 28.62 -21.62
CA PHE A 269 4.83 28.08 -21.91
C PHE A 269 5.28 28.77 -23.20
N VAL A 270 6.61 28.91 -23.37
CA VAL A 270 7.35 29.17 -24.63
C VAL A 270 8.18 30.48 -24.66
N LEU A 271 9.50 30.25 -24.82
CA LEU A 271 10.60 31.10 -25.34
C LEU A 271 11.41 31.99 -24.37
N LEU A 272 12.48 31.39 -23.83
CA LEU A 272 13.79 32.04 -23.65
C LEU A 272 14.56 32.03 -24.98
N THR A 273 15.22 33.15 -25.31
CA THR A 273 16.55 33.34 -25.98
C THR A 273 16.65 34.79 -26.54
N PRO A 274 17.85 35.35 -26.85
CA PRO A 274 18.66 36.09 -25.88
C PRO A 274 19.04 37.50 -26.37
N PHE A 275 19.70 38.28 -25.53
CA PHE A 275 20.66 39.34 -25.92
C PHE A 275 21.83 39.32 -24.94
#